data_AF-A0A8J3HQU6-F1
#
_entry.id   AF-A0A8J3HQU6-F1
#
_cell.length_a   1.000
_cell.length_b   1.000
_cell.length_c   1.000
_cell.angle_alpha   90.00
_cell.angle_beta   90.00
_cell.angle_gamma   90.00
#
_symmetry.space_group_name_H-M   'P 1'
#
loop_
_entity.id
_entity.type
_entity.pdbx_description
1 polymer ?
#
loop_
_entity_poly.entity_id
_entity_poly.type
_entity_poly.pdbx_seq_one_letter_code
_entity_poly.pdbx_strand_id
1 'polypeptide(L)'
;MAETTELVRTDAELVAETAARLDRLVERLEDEAFATALANNPKETMMAAGLTLDHEGLEAYIRTDPERFETVTDALFQRVDSDFLMAMSVPSCC
;
A
#
# COMPACT_ATOMS: atom_id res chain seq x y z
N MET A 1 -15.86 -17.79 26.48
CA MET A 1 -15.04 -16.57 26.28
C MET A 1 -13.76 -16.91 25.50
N ALA A 2 -13.86 -17.63 24.38
CA ALA A 2 -12.70 -18.06 23.59
C ALA A 2 -12.67 -17.41 22.19
N GLU A 3 -13.84 -17.09 21.62
CA GLU A 3 -13.96 -16.50 20.28
C GLU A 3 -13.31 -15.12 20.10
N THR A 4 -13.21 -14.31 21.16
CA THR A 4 -12.66 -12.95 21.07
C THR A 4 -11.14 -12.94 20.88
N THR A 5 -10.43 -14.01 21.24
CA THR A 5 -8.96 -14.04 21.19
C THR A 5 -8.43 -14.50 19.82
N GLU A 6 -9.18 -15.34 19.10
CA GLU A 6 -8.77 -15.81 17.77
C GLU A 6 -8.98 -14.72 16.70
N LEU A 7 -10.12 -14.02 16.72
CA LEU A 7 -10.38 -12.90 15.81
C LEU A 7 -9.37 -11.75 15.96
N VAL A 8 -8.99 -11.40 17.19
CA VAL A 8 -8.00 -10.32 17.45
C VAL A 8 -6.60 -10.69 16.97
N ARG A 9 -6.23 -11.97 16.98
CA ARG A 9 -4.93 -12.42 16.47
C ARG A 9 -4.85 -12.32 14.94
N THR A 10 -5.93 -12.67 14.26
CA THR A 10 -6.02 -12.55 12.80
C THR A 10 -5.96 -11.09 12.36
N ASP A 11 -6.69 -10.21 13.06
CA ASP A 11 -6.70 -8.77 12.74
C ASP A 11 -5.31 -8.15 12.98
N ALA A 12 -4.64 -8.48 14.09
CA ALA A 12 -3.30 -7.97 14.38
C ALA A 12 -2.24 -8.46 13.38
N GLU A 13 -2.34 -9.71 12.90
CA GLU A 13 -1.44 -10.26 11.88
C GLU A 13 -1.68 -9.58 10.52
N LEU A 14 -2.95 -9.45 10.11
CA LEU A 14 -3.35 -8.72 8.90
C LEU A 14 -2.89 -7.25 8.90
N VAL A 15 -3.03 -6.57 10.04
CA VAL A 15 -2.56 -5.20 10.25
C VAL A 15 -1.04 -5.11 10.10
N ALA A 16 -0.31 -6.00 10.78
CA ALA A 16 1.15 -6.01 10.74
C ALA A 16 1.69 -6.29 9.32
N GLU A 17 1.09 -7.25 8.62
CA GLU A 17 1.47 -7.56 7.24
C GLU A 17 1.13 -6.41 6.29
N THR A 18 -0.05 -5.79 6.43
CA THR A 18 -0.47 -4.64 5.60
C THR A 18 0.43 -3.44 5.83
N ALA A 19 0.75 -3.12 7.08
CA ALA A 19 1.70 -2.06 7.43
C ALA A 19 3.09 -2.34 6.83
N ALA A 20 3.60 -3.58 6.95
CA ALA A 20 4.89 -3.96 6.38
C ALA A 20 4.90 -3.89 4.84
N ARG A 21 3.80 -4.23 4.17
CA ARG A 21 3.65 -4.09 2.71
C ARG A 21 3.66 -2.61 2.30
N LEU A 22 2.97 -1.74 3.04
CA LEU A 22 2.97 -0.30 2.76
C LEU A 22 4.34 0.35 3.00
N ASP A 23 5.04 -0.03 4.06
CA ASP A 23 6.40 0.45 4.34
C ASP A 23 7.36 0.07 3.21
N ARG A 24 7.32 -1.20 2.79
CA ARG A 24 8.09 -1.68 1.62
C ARG A 24 7.69 -0.98 0.33
N LEU A 25 6.42 -0.64 0.15
CA LEU A 25 5.99 0.13 -1.02
C LEU A 25 6.64 1.51 -1.04
N VAL A 26 6.68 2.20 0.11
CA VAL A 26 7.37 3.50 0.25
C VAL A 26 8.86 3.38 -0.02
N GLU A 27 9.54 2.36 0.51
CA GLU A 27 10.96 2.10 0.23
C GLU A 27 11.19 1.83 -1.27
N ARG A 28 10.32 1.03 -1.90
CA ARG A 28 10.46 0.66 -3.32
C ARG A 28 10.17 1.83 -4.26
N LEU A 29 9.43 2.84 -3.83
CA LEU A 29 9.26 4.08 -4.60
C LEU A 29 10.55 4.90 -4.73
N GLU A 30 11.60 4.62 -3.95
CA GLU A 30 12.93 5.20 -4.16
C GLU A 30 13.64 4.62 -5.40
N ASP A 31 13.20 3.45 -5.86
CA ASP A 31 13.72 2.82 -7.08
C ASP A 31 12.97 3.37 -8.30
N GLU A 32 13.66 4.19 -9.11
CA GLU A 32 13.09 4.86 -10.28
C GLU A 32 12.49 3.87 -11.29
N ALA A 33 13.08 2.68 -11.44
CA ALA A 33 12.57 1.64 -12.32
C ALA A 33 11.25 1.06 -11.78
N PHE A 34 11.15 0.82 -10.48
CA PHE A 34 9.91 0.41 -9.83
C PHE A 34 8.84 1.50 -9.90
N ALA A 35 9.18 2.76 -9.61
CA ALA A 35 8.23 3.87 -9.70
C ALA A 35 7.69 4.03 -11.14
N THR A 36 8.56 3.90 -12.14
CA THR A 36 8.17 3.91 -13.55
C THR A 36 7.28 2.71 -13.90
N ALA A 37 7.64 1.50 -13.47
CA ALA A 37 6.82 0.31 -13.69
C ALA A 37 5.46 0.42 -13.00
N LEU A 38 5.42 1.00 -11.80
CA LEU A 38 4.19 1.24 -11.04
C LEU A 38 3.28 2.26 -11.74
N ALA A 39 3.84 3.31 -12.34
CA ALA A 39 3.08 4.29 -13.11
C ALA A 39 2.43 3.67 -14.36
N ASN A 40 3.17 2.79 -15.05
CA ASN A 40 2.72 2.19 -16.30
C ASN A 40 1.79 1.00 -16.09
N ASN A 41 2.11 0.13 -15.12
CA ASN A 41 1.40 -1.13 -14.84
C ASN A 41 1.28 -1.35 -13.33
N PRO A 42 0.44 -0.58 -12.62
CA PRO A 42 0.40 -0.58 -11.16
C PRO A 42 0.06 -1.96 -10.59
N LYS A 43 -0.96 -2.62 -11.15
CA LYS A 43 -1.43 -3.93 -10.66
C LYS A 43 -0.38 -5.02 -10.82
N GLU A 44 0.25 -5.10 -12.00
CA GLU A 44 1.28 -6.11 -12.28
C GLU A 44 2.55 -5.85 -11.46
N THR A 45 2.97 -4.58 -11.34
CA THR A 45 4.14 -4.20 -10.56
C THR A 45 3.98 -4.50 -9.08
N MET A 46 2.81 -4.18 -8.50
CA MET A 46 2.53 -4.52 -7.10
C MET A 46 2.46 -6.03 -6.88
N MET A 47 1.88 -6.78 -7.81
CA MET A 47 1.83 -8.25 -7.74
C MET A 47 3.22 -8.88 -7.87
N ALA A 48 4.03 -8.42 -8.82
CA ALA A 48 5.41 -8.88 -9.00
C ALA A 48 6.31 -8.57 -7.80
N ALA A 49 6.03 -7.46 -7.10
CA ALA A 49 6.73 -7.07 -5.87
C ALA A 49 6.17 -7.73 -4.59
N GLY A 50 5.09 -8.49 -4.68
CA GLY A 50 4.43 -9.08 -3.49
C GLY A 50 3.82 -8.03 -2.55
N LEU A 51 3.50 -6.84 -3.08
CA LEU A 51 2.97 -5.70 -2.35
C LEU A 51 1.45 -5.59 -2.48
N THR A 52 0.77 -6.64 -2.94
CA THR A 52 -0.69 -6.66 -3.04
C THR A 52 -1.32 -6.41 -1.67
N LEU A 53 -2.10 -5.34 -1.60
CA LEU A 53 -2.87 -4.95 -0.43
C LEU A 53 -4.27 -5.52 -0.59
N ASP A 54 -4.69 -6.35 0.36
CA ASP A 54 -6.04 -6.90 0.38
C ASP A 54 -6.99 -5.94 1.09
N HIS A 55 -8.25 -5.92 0.66
CA HIS A 55 -9.26 -5.00 1.19
C HIS A 55 -9.43 -5.20 2.70
N GLU A 56 -9.51 -6.45 3.13
CA GLU A 56 -9.68 -6.81 4.54
C GLU A 56 -8.51 -6.34 5.42
N GLY A 57 -7.27 -6.48 4.92
CA GLY A 57 -6.08 -6.01 5.62
C GLY A 57 -6.00 -4.49 5.72
N LEU A 58 -6.41 -3.77 4.67
CA LEU A 58 -6.51 -2.31 4.68
C LEU A 58 -7.59 -1.81 5.65
N GLU A 59 -8.78 -2.41 5.64
CA GLU A 59 -9.85 -2.05 6.57
C GLU A 59 -9.46 -2.32 8.02
N ALA A 60 -8.84 -3.46 8.30
CA ALA A 60 -8.30 -3.80 9.61
C ALA A 60 -7.24 -2.78 10.05
N TYR A 61 -6.34 -2.39 9.15
CA TYR A 61 -5.29 -1.41 9.43
C TYR A 61 -5.85 -0.01 9.72
N ILE A 62 -6.78 0.47 8.90
CA ILE A 62 -7.45 1.77 9.10
C ILE A 62 -8.24 1.79 10.41
N ARG A 63 -8.93 0.69 10.74
CA ARG A 63 -9.72 0.60 11.98
C ARG A 63 -8.83 0.54 13.22
N THR A 64 -7.71 -0.15 13.12
CA THR A 64 -6.81 -0.39 14.26
C THR A 64 -5.89 0.79 14.51
N ASP A 65 -5.31 1.38 13.46
CA ASP A 65 -4.29 2.41 13.56
C ASP A 65 -4.43 3.48 12.44
N PRO A 66 -5.49 4.31 12.50
CA PRO A 66 -5.80 5.29 11.45
C PRO A 66 -4.72 6.37 11.31
N GLU A 67 -4.11 6.81 12.41
CA GLU A 67 -3.07 7.85 12.40
C GLU A 67 -1.82 7.38 11.66
N ARG A 68 -1.44 6.11 11.86
CA ARG A 68 -0.29 5.51 11.19
C ARG A 68 -0.59 5.19 9.73
N PHE A 69 -1.82 4.77 9.41
CA PHE A 69 -2.26 4.66 8.02
C PHE A 69 -2.17 6.00 7.30
N GLU A 70 -2.70 7.08 7.88
CA GLU A 70 -2.62 8.43 7.31
C GLU A 70 -1.17 8.85 7.09
N THR A 71 -0.29 8.66 8.09
CA THR A 71 1.14 8.99 7.99
C THR A 71 1.84 8.26 6.84
N VAL A 72 1.61 6.95 6.71
CA VAL A 72 2.23 6.14 5.65
C VAL A 72 1.67 6.50 4.28
N THR A 73 0.37 6.82 4.21
CA THR A 73 -0.29 7.22 2.96
C THR A 73 0.16 8.61 2.52
N ASP A 74 0.32 9.55 3.46
CA ASP A 74 0.89 10.88 3.21
C ASP A 74 2.33 10.77 2.72
N ALA A 75 3.16 9.92 3.34
CA ALA A 75 4.51 9.64 2.87
C ALA A 75 4.52 9.06 1.44
N LEU A 76 3.57 8.17 1.14
CA LEU A 76 3.33 7.68 -0.22
C LEU A 76 3.00 8.84 -1.17
N PHE A 77 2.03 9.69 -0.84
CA PHE A 77 1.65 10.84 -1.66
C PHE A 77 2.78 11.87 -1.84
N GLN A 78 3.62 12.09 -0.83
CA GLN A 78 4.79 12.98 -0.95
C GLN A 78 5.89 12.40 -1.86
N ARG A 79 5.99 11.07 -1.93
CA ARG A 79 6.98 10.36 -2.77
C ARG A 79 6.50 10.18 -4.20
N VAL A 80 5.20 10.13 -4.38
CA VAL A 80 4.57 10.07 -5.69
C VAL A 80 4.58 11.49 -6.27
N ASP A 81 5.56 11.78 -7.13
CA ASP A 81 5.74 13.10 -7.72
C ASP A 81 4.45 13.57 -8.44
N SER A 82 4.26 14.89 -8.55
CA SER A 82 3.10 15.45 -9.26
C SER A 82 3.06 14.97 -10.72
N ASP A 83 4.23 14.68 -11.29
CA ASP A 83 4.39 14.08 -12.62
C ASP A 83 3.84 12.64 -12.70
N PHE A 84 3.97 11.84 -11.63
CA PHE A 84 3.36 10.51 -11.53
C PHE A 84 1.84 10.58 -11.44
N LEU A 85 1.30 11.51 -10.63
CA LEU A 85 -0.14 11.73 -10.54
C LEU A 85 -0.72 12.23 -11.86
N MET A 86 0.05 13.05 -12.59
CA MET A 86 -0.25 13.44 -13.96
C MET A 86 -0.25 12.23 -14.88
N ALA A 87 0.78 11.37 -14.85
CA ALA A 87 0.89 10.16 -15.66
C ALA A 87 -0.26 9.15 -15.42
N MET A 88 -0.75 9.00 -14.18
CA MET A 88 -1.94 8.20 -13.88
C MET A 88 -3.26 8.85 -14.33
N SER A 89 -3.26 10.18 -14.51
CA SER A 89 -4.43 10.95 -14.94
C SER A 89 -4.48 11.18 -16.46
N VAL A 90 -3.37 11.00 -17.17
CA VAL A 90 -3.39 11.00 -18.63
C VAL A 90 -3.84 9.61 -19.09
N PRO A 91 -4.97 9.46 -19.80
CA PRO A 91 -5.26 8.20 -20.45
C PRO A 91 -4.08 7.90 -21.38
N SER A 92 -3.45 6.74 -21.21
CA SER A 92 -2.33 6.29 -22.03
C SER A 92 -2.65 6.51 -23.50
N CYS A 93 -2.12 7.59 -24.09
CA CYS A 93 -2.29 7.87 -25.51
C CYS A 93 -1.13 7.18 -26.22
N CYS A 94 -1.33 5.90 -26.52
CA CYS A 94 -0.62 5.14 -27.56
C CYS A 94 -1.66 4.28 -28.29
#